data_AF-A0A261F3U7-F1
#
_entry.id   AF-A0A261F3U7-F1
#
_cell.length_a   1.000
_cell.length_b   1.000
_cell.length_c   1.000
_cell.angle_alpha   90.00
_cell.angle_beta   90.00
_cell.angle_gamma   90.00
#
_symmetry.space_group_name_H-M   'P 1'
#
loop_
_entity.id
_entity.type
_entity.pdbx_description
1 polymer ?
#
loop_
_entity_poly.entity_id
_entity_poly.type
_entity_poly.pdbx_seq_one_letter_code
_entity_poly.pdbx_strand_id
1 'polypeptide(L)' 'MRDVATAFKSIYMDAQRANGHWIAVGTDSRLRDIEMIYFHDYKANSIVIYRAFTPPTTKFLTEIHNLKRRRI' A
#
# COMPACT_ATOMS: atom_id res chain seq x y z
N MET A 1 4.75 8.16 12.65
CA MET A 1 4.21 6.78 12.66
C MET A 1 2.69 6.72 12.55
N ARG A 2 1.93 7.65 13.18
CA ARG A 2 0.46 7.68 13.13
C ARG A 2 -0.12 7.87 11.72
N ASP A 3 0.53 8.66 10.86
CA ASP A 3 0.06 8.93 9.49
C ASP A 3 -0.03 7.66 8.65
N VAL A 4 1.04 6.86 8.62
CA VAL A 4 1.09 5.60 7.85
C VAL A 4 0.12 4.57 8.41
N ALA A 5 0.01 4.45 9.74
CA ALA A 5 -0.97 3.53 10.34
C ALA A 5 -2.43 3.96 10.05
N THR A 6 -2.69 5.26 9.96
CA THR A 6 -4.01 5.79 9.58
C THR A 6 -4.29 5.51 8.12
N ALA A 7 -3.33 5.78 7.24
CA ALA A 7 -3.42 5.47 5.82
C ALA A 7 -3.62 3.96 5.57
N PHE A 8 -2.92 3.11 6.32
CA PHE A 8 -3.07 1.67 6.21
C PHE A 8 -4.49 1.19 6.55
N LYS A 9 -5.11 1.79 7.58
CA LYS A 9 -6.50 1.49 7.96
C LYS A 9 -7.54 2.02 6.97
N SER A 10 -7.16 2.92 6.08
CA SER A 10 -8.04 3.57 5.09
C SER A 10 -7.63 3.25 3.65
N ILE A 11 -6.94 2.12 3.42
CA ILE A 11 -6.58 1.67 2.08
C ILE A 11 -7.83 1.58 1.21
N TYR A 12 -7.83 2.31 0.11
CA TYR A 12 -8.90 2.28 -0.90
C TYR A 12 -8.43 1.69 -2.23
N MET A 13 -7.12 1.51 -2.39
CA MET A 13 -6.54 0.91 -3.57
C MET A 13 -5.32 0.07 -3.21
N ASP A 14 -5.34 -1.21 -3.55
CA ASP A 14 -4.24 -2.14 -3.31
C ASP A 14 -4.09 -3.18 -4.43
N ALA A 15 -2.91 -3.80 -4.48
CA ALA A 15 -2.65 -4.98 -5.29
C ALA A 15 -1.51 -5.80 -4.68
N GLN A 16 -1.54 -7.11 -4.93
CA GLN A 16 -0.44 -8.00 -4.58
C GLN A 16 0.50 -8.19 -5.77
N ARG A 17 1.80 -8.05 -5.53
CA ARG A 17 2.86 -8.38 -6.49
C ARG A 17 3.11 -9.89 -6.50
N ALA A 18 3.72 -10.39 -7.59
CA ALA A 18 4.05 -11.81 -7.73
C ALA A 18 5.02 -12.34 -6.66
N ASN A 19 5.82 -11.46 -6.04
CA ASN A 19 6.73 -11.82 -4.94
C ASN A 19 6.04 -11.87 -3.56
N GLY A 20 4.71 -11.77 -3.50
CA GLY A 20 3.93 -11.84 -2.25
C GLY A 20 3.81 -10.51 -1.50
N HIS A 21 4.55 -9.47 -1.90
CA HIS A 21 4.45 -8.14 -1.32
C HIS A 21 3.20 -7.42 -1.80
N TRP A 22 2.62 -6.59 -0.95
CA TRP A 22 1.48 -5.75 -1.26
C TRP A 22 1.91 -4.31 -1.50
N ILE A 23 1.28 -3.68 -2.49
CA ILE A 23 1.34 -2.25 -2.72
C ILE A 23 -0.04 -1.67 -2.50
N ALA A 24 -0.13 -0.54 -1.81
CA ALA A 24 -1.40 0.10 -1.52
C ALA A 24 -1.30 1.62 -1.47
N VAL A 25 -2.44 2.27 -1.67
CA VAL A 25 -2.68 3.68 -1.39
C VAL A 25 -3.82 3.77 -0.40
N GLY A 26 -3.61 4.58 0.64
CA GLY A 26 -4.62 4.96 1.61
C GLY A 26 -4.39 6.40 2.06
N THR A 27 -5.22 6.87 2.97
CA THR A 27 -5.28 8.30 3.30
C THR A 27 -5.00 8.55 4.78
N ASP A 28 -4.10 9.49 5.08
CA ASP A 28 -3.83 9.87 6.47
C ASP A 28 -4.93 10.78 7.06
N SER A 29 -4.76 11.17 8.33
CA SER A 29 -5.71 12.07 9.03
C SER A 29 -5.85 13.47 8.40
N ARG A 30 -4.97 13.84 7.46
CA ARG A 30 -4.95 15.13 6.78
C ARG A 30 -5.42 15.03 5.33
N LEU A 31 -6.08 13.93 4.97
CA LEU A 31 -6.55 13.66 3.61
C LEU A 31 -5.42 13.58 2.57
N ARG A 32 -4.18 13.27 2.99
CA ARG A 32 -3.07 13.06 2.07
C ARG A 32 -2.99 11.59 1.69
N ASP A 33 -2.87 11.33 0.40
CA ASP A 33 -2.60 9.98 -0.08
C ASP A 33 -1.18 9.54 0.28
N ILE A 34 -1.07 8.33 0.78
CA ILE A 34 0.19 7.68 1.13
C ILE A 34 0.30 6.39 0.33
N GLU A 35 1.33 6.29 -0.52
CA GLU A 35 1.74 5.01 -1.09
C GLU A 35 2.46 4.17 -0.03
N MET A 36 2.13 2.88 0.05
CA MET A 36 2.67 1.95 1.04
C MET A 36 3.08 0.64 0.37
N ILE A 37 4.22 0.09 0.79
CA ILE A 37 4.60 -1.29 0.46
C ILE A 37 4.73 -2.07 1.76
N TYR A 38 4.03 -3.21 1.82
CA TYR A 38 3.95 -4.02 3.01
C TYR A 38 3.91 -5.51 2.68
N PHE A 39 4.17 -6.34 3.68
CA PHE A 39 3.92 -7.78 3.62
C PHE A 39 3.34 -8.24 4.96
N HIS A 40 2.70 -9.40 4.95
CA HIS A 40 2.22 -10.04 6.16
C HIS A 40 3.29 -11.00 6.67
N ASP A 41 3.79 -10.76 7.87
CA ASP A 41 4.62 -11.71 8.60
C ASP A 41 3.71 -12.64 9.40
N TYR A 42 3.45 -13.81 8.81
CA TYR A 42 2.59 -14.84 9.42
C TYR A 42 3.17 -15.45 10.69
N LYS A 43 4.51 -15.41 10.90
CA LYS A 43 5.13 -15.95 12.12
C LYS A 43 4.88 -15.02 13.31
N ALA A 44 4.96 -13.72 13.08
CA ALA A 44 4.71 -12.70 14.09
C ALA A 44 3.24 -12.25 14.15
N ASN A 45 2.39 -12.76 13.25
CA ASN A 45 1.01 -12.32 13.05
C ASN A 45 0.90 -10.79 12.94
N SER A 46 1.77 -10.20 12.11
CA SER A 46 1.94 -8.74 12.02
C SER A 46 2.08 -8.26 10.58
N ILE A 47 1.76 -6.98 10.36
CA ILE A 47 1.98 -6.31 9.08
C ILE A 47 3.26 -5.49 9.17
N VAL A 48 4.17 -5.73 8.23
CA VAL A 48 5.41 -4.98 8.12
C VAL A 48 5.31 -4.01 6.95
N ILE A 49 5.16 -2.72 7.26
CA ILE A 49 5.21 -1.64 6.27
C ILE A 49 6.66 -1.13 6.23
N TYR A 50 7.39 -1.49 5.17
CA TYR A 50 8.81 -1.14 5.05
C TYR A 50 9.07 0.05 4.14
N ARG A 51 8.03 0.53 3.43
CA ARG A 51 8.12 1.73 2.57
C ARG A 51 6.81 2.49 2.62
N ALA A 52 6.87 3.80 2.88
CA ALA A 52 5.73 4.70 2.75
C ALA A 52 6.16 6.07 2.24
N PHE A 53 5.44 6.63 1.26
CA PHE A 53 5.74 7.95 0.68
C PHE A 53 4.46 8.76 0.43
N THR A 54 4.59 10.08 0.49
CA THR A 54 3.53 11.04 0.15
C THR A 54 4.16 12.16 -0.70
N PRO A 55 3.52 12.60 -1.81
CA PRO A 55 2.35 12.00 -2.44
C PRO A 55 2.70 10.67 -3.17
N PRO A 56 1.71 9.86 -3.59
CA PRO A 56 1.95 8.68 -4.40
C PRO A 56 2.58 9.06 -5.74
N THR A 57 3.50 8.22 -6.22
CA THR A 57 4.14 8.44 -7.52
C THR A 57 3.29 7.89 -8.66
N THR A 58 3.34 8.55 -9.83
CA THR A 58 2.63 8.07 -11.05
C THR A 58 3.03 6.64 -11.41
N LYS A 59 4.31 6.30 -11.23
CA LYS A 59 4.83 4.94 -11.44
C LYS A 59 4.12 3.92 -10.54
N PHE A 60 3.91 4.25 -9.27
CA PHE A 60 3.26 3.39 -8.30
C PHE A 60 1.77 3.18 -8.61
N LEU A 61 1.05 4.26 -8.94
CA LEU A 61 -0.36 4.18 -9.34
C LEU A 61 -0.54 3.33 -10.61
N THR A 62 0.33 3.53 -11.61
CA THR A 62 0.34 2.75 -12.85
C THR A 62 0.59 1.27 -12.58
N GLU A 63 1.48 0.96 -11.65
CA GLU A 63 1.76 -0.42 -11.25
C GLU A 63 0.53 -1.10 -10.65
N ILE A 64 -0.17 -0.45 -9.71
CA ILE A 64 -1.41 -1.00 -9.13
C ILE A 64 -2.46 -1.26 -10.21
N HIS A 65 -2.67 -0.28 -11.10
CA HIS A 65 -3.64 -0.42 -12.19
C HIS A 65 -3.31 -1.62 -13.09
N ASN A 66 -2.03 -1.79 -13.46
CA ASN A 66 -1.58 -2.92 -14.25
C ASN A 66 -1.77 -4.27 -13.54
N LEU A 67 -1.49 -4.35 -12.24
CA LEU A 67 -1.71 -5.56 -11.45
C LEU A 67 -3.20 -5.90 -11.33
N LYS A 68 -4.07 -4.90 -11.15
CA LYS A 68 -5.52 -5.10 -11.13
C LYS A 68 -6.05 -5.59 -12.48
N ARG A 69 -5.57 -5.05 -13.61
CA ARG A 69 -5.97 -5.50 -14.95
C ARG A 69 -5.55 -6.94 -15.26
N ARG A 70 -4.40 -7.39 -14.78
CA ARG A 70 -3.92 -8.78 -14.97
C ARG A 70 -4.67 -9.83 -14.17
N ARG A 71 -5.50 -9.42 -13.20
CA ARG A 71 -6.36 -10.31 -12.41
C ARG A 71 -7.73 -10.58 -13.06
N ILE A 72 -8.04 -9.91 -14.16
CA ILE A 72 -9.25 -10.09 -14.99
C ILE A 72 -8.86 -10.97 -16.17
#